data_AF-A0A7X6D5G6-F1
#
_entry.id   AF-A0A7X6D5G6-F1
#
_cell.length_a   1.000
_cell.length_b   1.000
_cell.length_c   1.000
_cell.angle_alpha   90.00
_cell.angle_beta   90.00
_cell.angle_gamma   90.00
#
_symmetry.space_group_name_H-M   'P 1'
#
loop_
_entity.id
_entity.type
_entity.pdbx_description
1 polymer ?
#
loop_
_entity_poly.entity_id
_entity_poly.type
_entity_poly.pdbx_seq_one_letter_code
_entity_poly.pdbx_strand_id
1 'polypeptide(L)'
;PAAFGAPPQPGEQLPREPLSIAAIGAAGMLLSPVALGLSALALRRHRRRPARGRSLAVAAATIAVAQLGVAAVAVPVALSWDSGEETVVAAEQTTEVEPADDAPDDGKAPSKDDPEWQDWHDEPDPDLPTATGPVMSVMLAPGDCFRPYEDAAGESDDEEVEVVEMAELVACDTPHPAEAIGYVDLLTPGAEWPGQEKLNDLAFQACDAMIAPYVLDVWKLASPEGDLAVNGYLPLQESWEKSGHRGVVCFLESPEADDSLTSGLRGDPASYNQTQRRYLRLTQGMETAVLSYPYNESPARVRDWADRIADEAEDQAVQLRGTVWDSPGAQAGALQLADARDAEAARWREVAAAPDETTLEERMEDSAAWEEALALEAEFRELIGLPTW
;
A
#
# COMPACT_ATOMS: atom_id res chain seq x y z
N PRO A 1 -19.37 -17.19 9.32
CA PRO A 1 -18.04 -17.12 8.69
C PRO A 1 -18.08 -16.15 7.50
N ALA A 2 -17.48 -14.96 7.65
CA ALA A 2 -17.28 -14.08 6.52
C ALA A 2 -16.23 -14.72 5.60
N ALA A 3 -16.52 -14.80 4.30
CA ALA A 3 -15.47 -15.09 3.32
C ALA A 3 -14.50 -13.91 3.33
N PHE A 4 -13.21 -14.18 3.51
CA PHE A 4 -12.20 -13.16 3.27
C PHE A 4 -12.28 -12.81 1.78
N GLY A 5 -12.43 -11.51 1.48
CA GLY A 5 -12.29 -11.03 0.12
C GLY A 5 -10.87 -11.26 -0.38
N ALA A 6 -10.69 -11.25 -1.70
CA ALA A 6 -9.36 -11.16 -2.30
C ALA A 6 -8.58 -9.97 -1.68
N PRO A 7 -7.24 -10.06 -1.56
CA PRO A 7 -6.45 -8.95 -1.02
C PRO A 7 -6.77 -7.65 -1.77
N PRO A 8 -6.82 -6.50 -1.06
CA PRO A 8 -7.03 -5.22 -1.73
C PRO A 8 -5.91 -5.00 -2.73
N GLN A 9 -6.28 -4.83 -4.00
CA GLN A 9 -5.34 -4.47 -5.06
C GLN A 9 -4.55 -3.22 -4.63
N PRO A 10 -3.21 -3.19 -4.82
CA PRO A 10 -2.42 -1.98 -4.58
C PRO A 10 -3.07 -0.81 -5.32
N GLY A 11 -3.56 0.17 -4.54
CA GLY A 11 -4.34 1.25 -5.10
C GLY A 11 -3.48 2.15 -5.98
N GLU A 12 -3.61 1.95 -7.29
CA GLU A 12 -2.99 2.70 -8.39
C GLU A 12 -2.70 4.15 -7.97
N GLN A 13 -1.41 4.52 -7.97
CA GLN A 13 -0.95 5.82 -7.45
C GLN A 13 -1.27 6.94 -8.43
N LEU A 14 -2.55 7.27 -8.56
CA LEU A 14 -3.01 8.33 -9.44
C LEU A 14 -2.41 9.68 -8.97
N PRO A 15 -1.62 10.36 -9.82
CA PRO A 15 -0.73 11.43 -9.38
C PRO A 15 -1.47 12.60 -8.73
N ARG A 16 -0.84 13.17 -7.69
CA ARG A 16 -1.40 14.29 -6.90
C ARG A 16 -1.67 15.50 -7.80
N GLU A 17 -2.94 15.74 -8.16
CA GLU A 17 -3.33 16.89 -8.99
C GLU A 17 -2.92 18.21 -8.30
N PRO A 18 -1.98 19.02 -8.86
CA PRO A 18 -1.49 20.24 -8.21
C PRO A 18 -2.59 21.31 -8.03
N LEU A 19 -3.69 21.18 -8.77
CA LEU A 19 -4.89 22.00 -8.61
C LEU A 19 -5.60 21.79 -7.26
N SER A 20 -5.54 20.58 -6.69
CA SER A 20 -6.15 20.28 -5.39
C SER A 20 -5.36 20.93 -4.24
N ILE A 21 -4.03 20.93 -4.33
CA ILE A 21 -3.13 21.64 -3.40
C ILE A 21 -3.35 23.15 -3.52
N ALA A 22 -3.41 23.69 -4.75
CA ALA A 22 -3.68 25.09 -5.00
C ALA A 22 -5.07 25.55 -4.50
N ALA A 23 -6.09 24.69 -4.58
CA ALA A 23 -7.43 24.99 -4.06
C ALA A 23 -7.46 25.14 -2.54
N ILE A 24 -6.73 24.30 -1.80
CA ILE A 24 -6.59 24.40 -0.33
C ILE A 24 -5.82 25.68 0.04
N GLY A 25 -4.72 25.97 -0.64
CA GLY A 25 -3.98 27.23 -0.45
C GLY A 25 -4.84 28.47 -0.68
N ALA A 26 -5.65 28.48 -1.75
CA ALA A 26 -6.58 29.58 -2.05
C ALA A 26 -7.71 29.72 -1.01
N ALA A 27 -8.22 28.60 -0.48
CA ALA A 27 -9.23 28.60 0.59
C ALA A 27 -8.67 29.15 1.93
N GLY A 28 -7.41 28.82 2.25
CA GLY A 28 -6.69 29.39 3.40
C GLY A 28 -6.45 30.90 3.29
N MET A 29 -6.26 31.41 2.07
CA MET A 29 -6.09 32.85 1.79
C MET A 29 -7.41 33.63 1.66
N LEU A 30 -8.56 33.05 2.04
CA LEU A 30 -9.90 33.67 1.99
C LEU A 30 -10.34 34.10 0.57
N LEU A 31 -9.72 33.57 -0.50
CA LEU A 31 -10.10 33.84 -1.89
C LEU A 31 -11.30 32.97 -2.32
N SER A 32 -12.39 33.00 -1.55
CA SER A 32 -13.52 32.05 -1.64
C SER A 32 -14.09 31.84 -3.06
N PRO A 33 -14.26 32.88 -3.92
CA PRO A 33 -14.74 32.68 -5.29
C PRO A 33 -13.75 31.91 -6.19
N VAL A 34 -12.45 32.12 -5.97
CA VAL A 34 -11.37 31.45 -6.71
C VAL A 34 -11.25 29.99 -6.25
N ALA A 35 -11.31 29.74 -4.93
CA ALA A 35 -11.31 28.40 -4.36
C ALA A 35 -12.50 27.56 -4.87
N LEU A 36 -13.70 28.14 -4.98
CA LEU A 36 -14.88 27.49 -5.57
C LEU A 36 -14.71 27.20 -7.07
N GLY A 37 -14.17 28.16 -7.83
CA GLY A 37 -13.88 27.96 -9.26
C GLY A 37 -12.89 26.81 -9.50
N LEU A 38 -11.80 26.77 -8.74
CA LEU A 38 -10.80 25.70 -8.80
C LEU A 38 -11.38 24.34 -8.36
N SER A 39 -12.16 24.31 -7.28
CA SER A 39 -12.81 23.07 -6.79
C SER A 39 -13.81 22.51 -7.80
N ALA A 40 -14.61 23.36 -8.46
CA ALA A 40 -15.54 22.94 -9.51
C ALA A 40 -14.82 22.41 -10.75
N LEU A 41 -13.69 23.02 -11.14
CA LEU A 41 -12.83 22.51 -12.22
C LEU A 41 -12.17 21.17 -11.87
N ALA A 42 -11.66 21.01 -10.65
CA ALA A 42 -11.09 19.76 -10.16
C ALA A 42 -12.13 18.63 -10.14
N LEU A 43 -13.33 18.88 -9.61
CA LEU A 43 -14.43 17.89 -9.61
C LEU A 43 -14.90 17.54 -11.03
N ARG A 44 -14.99 18.51 -11.95
CA ARG A 44 -15.35 18.28 -13.36
C ARG A 44 -14.28 17.47 -14.11
N ARG A 45 -13.00 17.64 -13.74
CA ARG A 45 -11.87 16.87 -14.28
C ARG A 45 -11.82 15.46 -13.70
N HIS A 46 -12.02 15.29 -12.39
CA HIS A 46 -12.18 14.00 -11.71
C HIS A 46 -13.35 13.15 -12.25
N ARG A 47 -14.37 13.77 -12.85
CA ARG A 47 -15.48 13.08 -13.53
C ARG A 47 -15.12 12.54 -14.93
N ARG A 48 -13.93 12.86 -15.44
CA ARG A 48 -13.42 12.42 -16.77
C ARG A 48 -12.14 11.59 -16.69
N ARG A 49 -11.40 11.67 -15.57
CA ARG A 49 -10.28 10.80 -15.21
C ARG A 49 -10.32 10.59 -13.68
N PRO A 50 -10.39 9.36 -13.17
CA PRO A 50 -10.16 9.09 -11.75
C PRO A 50 -8.81 9.67 -11.32
N ALA A 51 -8.73 10.22 -10.11
CA ALA A 51 -7.46 10.56 -9.46
C ALA A 51 -7.67 10.72 -7.95
N ARG A 52 -6.61 10.49 -7.14
CA ARG A 52 -6.63 10.65 -5.68
C ARG A 52 -6.61 12.14 -5.35
N GLY A 53 -7.62 12.61 -4.60
CA GLY A 53 -7.83 14.05 -4.35
C GLY A 53 -9.29 14.51 -4.29
N ARG A 54 -10.26 13.65 -4.66
CA ARG A 54 -11.70 13.96 -4.58
C ARG A 54 -12.15 14.41 -3.18
N SER A 55 -11.68 13.76 -2.11
CA SER A 55 -11.98 14.14 -0.72
C SER A 55 -11.46 15.54 -0.37
N LEU A 56 -10.24 15.88 -0.81
CA LEU A 56 -9.64 17.21 -0.63
C LEU A 56 -10.38 18.30 -1.43
N ALA A 57 -10.79 18.01 -2.66
CA ALA A 57 -11.61 18.92 -3.46
C ALA A 57 -13.01 19.15 -2.85
N VAL A 58 -13.61 18.12 -2.24
CA VAL A 58 -14.86 18.23 -1.47
C VAL A 58 -14.64 19.06 -0.20
N ALA A 59 -13.55 18.84 0.54
CA ALA A 59 -13.22 19.63 1.74
C ALA A 59 -12.95 21.11 1.42
N ALA A 60 -12.23 21.41 0.34
CA ALA A 60 -12.02 22.78 -0.12
C ALA A 60 -13.36 23.45 -0.52
N ALA A 61 -14.26 22.71 -1.16
CA ALA A 61 -15.60 23.20 -1.52
C ALA A 61 -16.48 23.46 -0.28
N THR A 62 -16.49 22.57 0.73
CA THR A 62 -17.28 22.78 1.96
C THR A 62 -16.75 23.97 2.77
N ILE A 63 -15.43 24.14 2.88
CA ILE A 63 -14.81 25.31 3.51
C ILE A 63 -15.19 26.60 2.77
N ALA A 64 -15.09 26.62 1.43
CA ALA A 64 -15.44 27.81 0.66
C ALA A 64 -16.93 28.17 0.73
N VAL A 65 -17.83 27.17 0.76
CA VAL A 65 -19.27 27.38 0.99
C VAL A 65 -19.55 27.89 2.41
N ALA A 66 -18.87 27.36 3.43
CA ALA A 66 -18.99 27.86 4.80
C ALA A 66 -18.49 29.31 4.93
N GLN A 67 -17.35 29.66 4.32
CA GLN A 67 -16.85 31.03 4.26
C GLN A 67 -17.83 31.98 3.56
N LEU A 68 -18.43 31.58 2.43
CA LEU A 68 -19.48 32.36 1.78
C LEU A 68 -20.74 32.49 2.63
N GLY A 69 -21.16 31.45 3.35
CA GLY A 69 -22.28 31.51 4.29
C GLY A 69 -22.04 32.50 5.42
N VAL A 70 -20.84 32.48 6.02
CA VAL A 70 -20.43 33.46 7.04
C VAL A 70 -20.40 34.88 6.46
N ALA A 71 -19.84 35.08 5.26
CA ALA A 71 -19.82 36.37 4.60
C ALA A 71 -21.24 36.88 4.27
N ALA A 72 -22.13 36.00 3.80
CA ALA A 72 -23.51 36.32 3.48
C ALA A 72 -24.38 36.67 4.70
N VAL A 73 -23.95 36.33 5.92
CA VAL A 73 -24.58 36.80 7.18
C VAL A 73 -23.86 38.03 7.72
N ALA A 74 -22.53 38.00 7.80
CA ALA A 74 -21.72 39.05 8.40
C ALA A 74 -21.78 40.37 7.60
N VAL A 75 -21.82 40.33 6.27
CA VAL A 75 -21.89 41.54 5.44
C VAL A 75 -23.25 42.24 5.59
N PRO A 76 -24.42 41.58 5.45
CA PRO A 76 -25.70 42.22 5.75
C PRO A 76 -25.83 42.68 7.20
N VAL A 77 -25.31 41.92 8.18
CA VAL A 77 -25.32 42.38 9.59
C VAL A 77 -24.50 43.66 9.76
N ALA A 78 -23.28 43.72 9.22
CA ALA A 78 -22.43 44.92 9.24
C ALA A 78 -23.07 46.12 8.51
N LEU A 79 -23.74 45.90 7.38
CA LEU A 79 -24.45 46.95 6.63
C LEU A 79 -25.75 47.39 7.32
N SER A 80 -26.43 46.48 8.03
CA SER A 80 -27.66 46.80 8.79
C SER A 80 -27.40 47.66 10.03
N TRP A 81 -26.16 47.74 10.50
CA TRP A 81 -25.76 48.66 11.58
C TRP A 81 -25.58 50.12 11.10
N ASP A 82 -25.55 50.38 9.79
CA ASP A 82 -25.32 51.73 9.22
C ASP A 82 -26.49 52.26 8.36
N SER A 83 -27.54 51.46 8.13
CA SER A 83 -28.73 51.95 7.43
C SER A 83 -30.02 51.21 7.81
N GLY A 84 -31.04 51.98 8.17
CA GLY A 84 -32.41 51.51 8.24
C GLY A 84 -33.20 52.02 7.05
N GLU A 85 -33.54 51.13 6.11
CA GLU A 85 -34.85 51.11 5.44
C GLU A 85 -35.09 49.74 4.78
N GLU A 86 -36.35 49.40 4.50
CA GLU A 86 -36.77 48.08 4.01
C GLU A 86 -36.32 47.78 2.58
N THR A 87 -36.12 46.50 2.23
CA THR A 87 -36.69 45.94 0.98
C THR A 87 -36.74 44.40 0.92
N VAL A 88 -37.97 43.89 0.95
CA VAL A 88 -38.56 42.76 0.20
C VAL A 88 -37.68 41.53 -0.15
N VAL A 89 -38.11 40.37 0.38
CA VAL A 89 -37.69 39.02 -0.02
C VAL A 89 -38.28 38.65 -1.38
N ALA A 90 -37.47 38.12 -2.29
CA ALA A 90 -37.90 37.38 -3.46
C ALA A 90 -37.23 35.99 -3.47
N ALA A 91 -38.05 34.94 -3.40
CA ALA A 91 -37.61 33.57 -3.61
C ALA A 91 -38.08 33.12 -5.02
N GLU A 92 -37.17 32.58 -5.81
CA GLU A 92 -37.52 31.84 -7.03
C GLU A 92 -36.75 30.51 -7.05
N GLN A 93 -37.38 29.51 -7.65
CA GLN A 93 -37.09 28.08 -7.49
C GLN A 93 -37.11 27.42 -8.87
N THR A 94 -36.57 26.18 -8.99
CA THR A 94 -36.56 25.31 -10.20
C THR A 94 -35.59 25.77 -11.30
N THR A 95 -34.92 24.91 -12.08
CA THR A 95 -34.67 23.44 -12.03
C THR A 95 -33.28 23.17 -12.68
N GLU A 96 -32.76 21.98 -13.02
CA GLU A 96 -33.28 20.60 -13.17
C GLU A 96 -32.14 19.59 -12.91
N VAL A 97 -32.45 18.31 -12.65
CA VAL A 97 -31.45 17.22 -12.59
C VAL A 97 -32.01 15.98 -13.29
N GLU A 98 -31.38 15.57 -14.39
CA GLU A 98 -31.67 14.30 -15.07
C GLU A 98 -31.06 13.11 -14.30
N PRO A 99 -31.70 11.93 -14.30
CA PRO A 99 -31.14 10.73 -13.68
C PRO A 99 -29.98 10.20 -14.53
N ALA A 100 -28.89 9.82 -13.86
CA ALA A 100 -27.83 9.00 -14.45
C ALA A 100 -27.99 7.56 -13.95
N ASP A 101 -27.88 6.59 -14.84
CA ASP A 101 -28.21 5.18 -14.58
C ASP A 101 -27.34 4.55 -13.48
N ASP A 102 -28.00 3.97 -12.47
CA ASP A 102 -27.38 3.07 -11.50
C ASP A 102 -27.17 1.69 -12.13
N ALA A 103 -25.92 1.37 -12.50
CA ALA A 103 -25.47 0.01 -12.75
C ALA A 103 -24.46 -0.38 -11.65
N PRO A 104 -24.67 -1.48 -10.91
CA PRO A 104 -23.70 -1.93 -9.92
C PRO A 104 -22.40 -2.37 -10.58
N ASP A 105 -21.29 -1.90 -10.04
CA ASP A 105 -19.95 -2.44 -10.28
C ASP A 105 -19.93 -3.93 -9.83
N ASP A 106 -19.66 -4.84 -10.76
CA ASP A 106 -19.87 -6.28 -10.58
C ASP A 106 -18.69 -7.02 -9.94
N GLY A 107 -17.88 -6.30 -9.15
CA GLY A 107 -17.02 -6.87 -8.10
C GLY A 107 -15.93 -7.84 -8.60
N LYS A 108 -15.56 -7.75 -9.87
CA LYS A 108 -14.46 -8.52 -10.44
C LYS A 108 -13.14 -7.82 -10.15
N ALA A 109 -12.16 -8.59 -9.67
CA ALA A 109 -10.78 -8.12 -9.68
C ALA A 109 -10.37 -7.74 -11.11
N PRO A 110 -9.50 -6.72 -11.31
CA PRO A 110 -9.00 -6.34 -12.61
C PRO A 110 -8.42 -7.54 -13.37
N SER A 111 -8.69 -7.63 -14.67
CA SER A 111 -8.09 -8.68 -15.51
C SER A 111 -6.60 -8.40 -15.69
N LYS A 112 -5.79 -9.45 -15.79
CA LYS A 112 -4.38 -9.38 -16.21
C LYS A 112 -4.15 -8.81 -17.62
N ASP A 113 -5.23 -8.57 -18.37
CA ASP A 113 -5.24 -7.96 -19.70
C ASP A 113 -5.59 -6.46 -19.67
N ASP A 114 -5.71 -5.82 -18.50
CA ASP A 114 -6.10 -4.41 -18.38
C ASP A 114 -4.95 -3.45 -18.72
N PRO A 115 -5.07 -2.61 -19.77
CA PRO A 115 -4.01 -1.69 -20.17
C PRO A 115 -3.83 -0.46 -19.24
N GLU A 116 -4.65 -0.29 -18.19
CA GLU A 116 -4.35 0.64 -17.08
C GLU A 116 -3.45 0.02 -15.98
N TRP A 117 -2.95 -1.22 -16.14
CA TRP A 117 -1.84 -1.74 -15.32
C TRP A 117 -0.52 -1.05 -15.71
N GLN A 118 -0.40 0.22 -15.31
CA GLN A 118 0.77 1.06 -15.57
C GLN A 118 1.93 0.57 -14.70
N ASP A 119 2.84 -0.16 -15.34
CA ASP A 119 3.95 -0.88 -14.74
C ASP A 119 4.92 0.08 -14.02
N TRP A 120 4.71 0.27 -12.72
CA TRP A 120 5.49 1.18 -11.88
C TRP A 120 6.97 0.79 -11.81
N HIS A 121 7.31 -0.47 -12.14
CA HIS A 121 8.69 -0.93 -12.31
C HIS A 121 9.40 -0.36 -13.55
N ASP A 122 8.76 0.46 -14.38
CA ASP A 122 9.41 1.16 -15.51
C ASP A 122 9.33 2.71 -15.42
N GLU A 123 8.73 3.29 -14.36
CA GLU A 123 8.77 4.73 -14.09
C GLU A 123 9.82 5.07 -13.01
N PRO A 124 10.70 6.08 -13.21
CA PRO A 124 11.57 6.57 -12.14
C PRO A 124 10.73 7.25 -11.07
N ASP A 125 10.93 6.92 -9.79
CA ASP A 125 10.17 7.49 -8.67
C ASP A 125 10.28 9.03 -8.70
N PRO A 126 9.19 9.76 -9.05
CA PRO A 126 9.29 11.17 -9.39
C PRO A 126 9.35 12.08 -8.16
N ASP A 127 9.00 11.57 -6.98
CA ASP A 127 8.83 12.35 -5.75
C ASP A 127 9.18 11.51 -4.50
N LEU A 128 10.47 11.16 -4.31
CA LEU A 128 10.97 10.82 -2.97
C LEU A 128 10.53 11.94 -2.01
N PRO A 129 9.86 11.64 -0.88
CA PRO A 129 9.27 12.66 -0.03
C PRO A 129 10.36 13.57 0.57
N THR A 130 10.38 14.81 0.08
CA THR A 130 11.26 15.88 0.59
C THR A 130 10.68 16.62 1.78
N ALA A 131 9.48 16.23 2.23
CA ALA A 131 8.86 16.75 3.43
C ALA A 131 9.53 16.12 4.66
N THR A 132 9.96 16.95 5.61
CA THR A 132 10.60 16.48 6.85
C THR A 132 9.95 17.09 8.08
N GLY A 133 10.12 16.43 9.23
CA GLY A 133 9.58 16.84 10.51
C GLY A 133 8.36 16.04 10.97
N PRO A 134 7.67 16.48 12.04
CA PRO A 134 6.68 15.66 12.75
C PRO A 134 5.41 15.42 11.93
N VAL A 135 5.02 14.16 11.80
CA VAL A 135 3.78 13.68 11.20
C VAL A 135 3.06 12.73 12.17
N MET A 136 1.74 12.60 12.05
CA MET A 136 1.01 11.51 12.71
C MET A 136 1.37 10.19 12.00
N SER A 137 1.74 9.12 12.72
CA SER A 137 2.00 7.78 12.14
C SER A 137 0.95 7.34 11.12
N VAL A 138 -0.34 7.47 11.46
CA VAL A 138 -1.49 7.12 10.61
C VAL A 138 -1.61 7.94 9.31
N MET A 139 -0.79 8.96 9.11
CA MET A 139 -0.74 9.80 7.91
C MET A 139 0.47 9.51 7.00
N LEU A 140 1.36 8.59 7.40
CA LEU A 140 2.48 8.12 6.58
C LEU A 140 1.96 7.49 5.27
N ALA A 141 2.62 7.81 4.17
CA ALA A 141 2.33 7.29 2.84
C ALA A 141 3.41 6.29 2.39
N PRO A 142 3.09 5.35 1.48
CA PRO A 142 4.09 4.44 0.91
C PRO A 142 5.25 5.20 0.23
N GLY A 143 6.46 5.07 0.77
CA GLY A 143 7.67 5.85 0.38
C GLY A 143 8.10 6.90 1.39
N ASP A 144 7.31 7.18 2.42
CA ASP A 144 7.73 8.04 3.52
C ASP A 144 8.76 7.30 4.39
N CYS A 145 10.02 7.76 4.35
CA CYS A 145 11.06 7.37 5.28
C CYS A 145 10.93 8.18 6.58
N PHE A 146 11.05 7.52 7.73
CA PHE A 146 10.77 8.14 9.02
C PHE A 146 11.56 7.54 10.18
N ARG A 147 11.68 8.31 11.27
CA ARG A 147 12.03 7.78 12.60
C ARG A 147 10.77 7.62 13.45
N PRO A 148 10.54 6.44 14.07
CA PRO A 148 9.62 6.32 15.19
C PRO A 148 9.97 7.33 16.29
N TYR A 149 8.97 7.92 16.95
CA TYR A 149 9.22 8.90 18.01
C TYR A 149 9.44 8.21 19.37
N GLU A 150 10.68 7.79 19.65
CA GLU A 150 11.05 7.08 20.89
C GLU A 150 10.86 7.94 22.17
N ASP A 151 10.99 9.27 22.06
CA ASP A 151 10.99 10.20 23.21
C ASP A 151 9.61 10.46 23.87
N ALA A 152 8.54 9.76 23.47
CA ALA A 152 7.24 9.85 24.14
C ALA A 152 7.16 9.05 25.45
N ALA A 153 8.06 8.08 25.66
CA ALA A 153 8.19 7.33 26.92
C ALA A 153 9.03 8.08 27.96
N GLY A 154 8.75 9.37 28.17
CA GLY A 154 9.18 10.04 29.39
C GLY A 154 8.57 9.32 30.59
N GLU A 155 9.40 8.96 31.59
CA GLU A 155 8.99 8.26 32.82
C GLU A 155 7.72 8.90 33.42
N SER A 156 6.58 8.26 33.17
CA SER A 156 5.26 8.69 33.63
C SER A 156 4.66 7.52 34.41
N ASP A 157 4.66 7.66 35.73
CA ASP A 157 4.10 6.68 36.70
C ASP A 157 2.55 6.57 36.63
N ASP A 158 1.91 7.10 35.58
CA ASP A 158 0.46 7.15 35.40
C ASP A 158 0.03 6.21 34.25
N GLU A 159 -0.69 5.13 34.62
CA GLU A 159 -1.27 4.14 33.71
C GLU A 159 -2.38 4.76 32.82
N GLU A 160 -2.04 5.42 31.70
CA GLU A 160 -2.85 5.57 30.46
C GLU A 160 -2.13 6.54 29.47
N VAL A 161 -1.08 6.06 28.80
CA VAL A 161 -0.40 6.80 27.71
C VAL A 161 -1.04 6.42 26.36
N GLU A 162 -2.16 7.05 26.05
CA GLU A 162 -2.78 6.97 24.72
C GLU A 162 -2.10 7.98 23.78
N VAL A 163 -1.17 7.49 22.96
CA VAL A 163 -0.50 8.32 21.95
C VAL A 163 -0.67 7.68 20.58
N VAL A 164 -1.30 8.40 19.66
CA VAL A 164 -1.11 8.14 18.23
C VAL A 164 0.33 8.54 17.94
N GLU A 165 1.20 7.53 17.85
CA GLU A 165 2.64 7.72 17.79
C GLU A 165 2.99 8.72 16.68
N MET A 166 3.70 9.78 17.05
CA MET A 166 4.26 10.68 16.05
C MET A 166 5.40 9.95 15.34
N ALA A 167 5.65 10.31 14.10
CA ALA A 167 6.84 9.94 13.37
C ALA A 167 7.57 11.22 12.94
N GLU A 168 8.89 11.19 12.87
CA GLU A 168 9.67 12.24 12.19
C GLU A 168 9.87 11.81 10.73
N LEU A 169 9.23 12.50 9.78
CA LEU A 169 9.56 12.34 8.36
C LEU A 169 10.98 12.82 8.10
N VAL A 170 11.73 12.03 7.34
CA VAL A 170 13.11 12.31 6.94
C VAL A 170 13.30 12.03 5.46
N ALA A 171 14.30 12.66 4.86
CA ALA A 171 14.66 12.34 3.47
C ALA A 171 15.30 10.95 3.44
N CYS A 172 14.87 10.10 2.51
CA CYS A 172 15.36 8.72 2.39
C CYS A 172 16.86 8.60 2.06
N ASP A 173 17.52 9.67 1.63
CA ASP A 173 18.98 9.74 1.40
C ASP A 173 19.77 10.09 2.69
N THR A 174 19.07 10.28 3.80
CA THR A 174 19.60 10.51 5.14
C THR A 174 19.42 9.24 5.98
N PRO A 175 20.36 8.89 6.88
CA PRO A 175 20.19 7.80 7.85
C PRO A 175 18.81 7.80 8.51
N HIS A 176 18.13 6.65 8.49
CA HIS A 176 16.82 6.41 9.08
C HIS A 176 16.61 4.92 9.43
N PRO A 177 15.68 4.58 10.34
CA PRO A 177 15.42 3.19 10.71
C PRO A 177 14.30 2.56 9.89
N ALA A 178 13.30 3.33 9.41
CA ALA A 178 12.07 2.77 8.86
C ALA A 178 11.52 3.50 7.62
N GLU A 179 10.84 2.74 6.74
CA GLU A 179 10.12 3.24 5.57
C GLU A 179 8.72 2.64 5.49
N ALA A 180 7.71 3.50 5.33
CA ALA A 180 6.33 3.06 5.16
C ALA A 180 6.14 2.41 3.78
N ILE A 181 5.63 1.17 3.78
CA ILE A 181 5.38 0.38 2.55
C ILE A 181 3.91 0.38 2.13
N GLY A 182 2.99 0.63 3.06
CA GLY A 182 1.57 0.41 2.80
C GLY A 182 0.61 0.97 3.84
N TYR A 183 -0.66 1.06 3.45
CA TYR A 183 -1.79 1.28 4.36
C TYR A 183 -2.90 0.31 4.01
N VAL A 184 -3.47 -0.37 5.01
CA VAL A 184 -4.56 -1.34 4.84
C VAL A 184 -5.68 -1.12 5.86
N ASP A 185 -6.92 -1.12 5.39
CA ASP A 185 -8.12 -1.19 6.25
C ASP A 185 -8.47 -2.68 6.49
N LEU A 186 -8.19 -3.20 7.69
CA LEU A 186 -8.24 -4.64 7.95
C LEU A 186 -9.63 -5.27 7.98
N LEU A 187 -10.66 -4.52 8.34
CA LEU A 187 -12.02 -5.03 8.53
C LEU A 187 -13.08 -4.03 8.04
N THR A 188 -14.24 -4.56 7.62
CA THR A 188 -15.35 -3.73 7.11
C THR A 188 -15.83 -2.72 8.15
N PRO A 189 -16.28 -1.52 7.72
CA PRO A 189 -16.82 -0.51 8.63
C PRO A 189 -17.90 -1.09 9.56
N GLY A 190 -17.80 -0.78 10.85
CA GLY A 190 -18.70 -1.31 11.89
C GLY A 190 -18.35 -2.70 12.42
N ALA A 191 -17.24 -3.32 12.00
CA ALA A 191 -16.72 -4.51 12.66
C ALA A 191 -16.39 -4.23 14.14
N GLU A 192 -16.75 -5.16 15.03
CA GLU A 192 -16.40 -5.15 16.46
C GLU A 192 -14.88 -5.30 16.65
N TRP A 193 -14.37 -4.90 17.81
CA TRP A 193 -12.94 -5.05 18.15
C TRP A 193 -12.57 -6.54 18.22
N PRO A 194 -11.60 -7.02 17.43
CA PRO A 194 -11.26 -8.44 17.37
C PRO A 194 -10.43 -8.95 18.56
N GLY A 195 -9.95 -8.05 19.43
CA GLY A 195 -8.90 -8.30 20.41
C GLY A 195 -7.50 -8.06 19.81
N GLN A 196 -6.54 -7.66 20.66
CA GLN A 196 -5.21 -7.22 20.20
C GLN A 196 -4.43 -8.32 19.47
N GLU A 197 -4.38 -9.54 20.02
CA GLU A 197 -3.70 -10.70 19.43
C GLU A 197 -4.18 -10.95 17.98
N LYS A 198 -5.49 -11.05 17.80
CA LYS A 198 -6.10 -11.25 16.48
C LYS A 198 -5.98 -10.04 15.55
N LEU A 199 -5.88 -8.82 16.11
CA LEU A 199 -5.58 -7.63 15.32
C LEU A 199 -4.16 -7.68 14.77
N ASN A 200 -3.19 -8.09 15.59
CA ASN A 200 -1.80 -8.27 15.17
C ASN A 200 -1.72 -9.30 14.04
N ASP A 201 -2.30 -10.50 14.21
CA ASP A 201 -2.31 -11.54 13.15
C ASP A 201 -2.86 -11.00 11.82
N LEU A 202 -3.95 -10.23 11.86
CA LEU A 202 -4.56 -9.64 10.67
C LEU A 202 -3.70 -8.52 10.07
N ALA A 203 -3.04 -7.71 10.91
CA ALA A 203 -2.16 -6.63 10.51
C ALA A 203 -0.92 -7.16 9.80
N PHE A 204 -0.14 -8.02 10.45
CA PHE A 204 1.11 -8.53 9.90
C PHE A 204 0.88 -9.37 8.63
N GLN A 205 -0.16 -10.22 8.61
CA GLN A 205 -0.57 -10.94 7.39
C GLN A 205 -0.82 -10.00 6.20
N ALA A 206 -1.38 -8.82 6.45
CA ALA A 206 -1.65 -7.82 5.41
C ALA A 206 -0.43 -6.97 5.07
N CYS A 207 0.47 -6.72 6.04
CA CYS A 207 1.74 -6.05 5.81
C CYS A 207 2.69 -6.87 4.94
N ASP A 208 2.85 -8.17 5.22
CA ASP A 208 3.73 -9.06 4.46
C ASP A 208 3.32 -9.16 2.99
N ALA A 209 2.01 -9.23 2.74
CA ALA A 209 1.43 -9.23 1.41
C ALA A 209 1.69 -7.92 0.61
N MET A 210 2.18 -6.86 1.25
CA MET A 210 2.57 -5.60 0.58
C MET A 210 4.09 -5.50 0.30
N ILE A 211 4.93 -6.39 0.82
CA ILE A 211 6.39 -6.31 0.65
C ILE A 211 6.81 -6.49 -0.82
N ALA A 212 6.50 -7.62 -1.45
CA ALA A 212 6.86 -7.87 -2.85
C ALA A 212 6.14 -6.95 -3.87
N PRO A 213 4.91 -6.46 -3.61
CA PRO A 213 4.31 -5.35 -4.38
C PRO A 213 4.95 -3.98 -4.18
N TYR A 214 5.87 -3.80 -3.22
CA TYR A 214 6.50 -2.53 -2.89
C TYR A 214 8.00 -2.49 -3.18
N VAL A 215 8.72 -3.53 -2.77
CA VAL A 215 10.17 -3.67 -2.92
C VAL A 215 10.48 -4.35 -4.25
N LEU A 216 11.16 -3.64 -5.14
CA LEU A 216 11.50 -4.11 -6.49
C LEU A 216 12.41 -5.36 -6.51
N ASP A 217 13.21 -5.60 -5.48
CA ASP A 217 14.07 -6.79 -5.36
C ASP A 217 14.17 -7.26 -3.90
N VAL A 218 13.20 -8.08 -3.47
CA VAL A 218 13.07 -8.53 -2.06
C VAL A 218 14.29 -9.28 -1.53
N TRP A 219 15.11 -9.87 -2.40
CA TRP A 219 16.37 -10.52 -2.02
C TRP A 219 17.37 -9.54 -1.38
N LYS A 220 17.23 -8.23 -1.60
CA LYS A 220 18.02 -7.21 -0.90
C LYS A 220 17.65 -7.06 0.58
N LEU A 221 16.41 -7.41 0.95
CA LEU A 221 15.93 -7.35 2.34
C LEU A 221 16.53 -8.45 3.21
N ALA A 222 17.02 -9.53 2.60
CA ALA A 222 17.73 -10.65 3.24
C ALA A 222 19.26 -10.58 3.01
N SER A 223 19.77 -9.40 2.63
CA SER A 223 21.19 -9.18 2.34
C SER A 223 21.96 -8.78 3.61
N PRO A 224 23.31 -8.76 3.62
CA PRO A 224 24.11 -8.41 4.81
C PRO A 224 23.97 -6.96 5.31
N GLU A 225 23.02 -6.18 4.76
CA GLU A 225 22.64 -4.85 5.25
C GLU A 225 21.59 -4.91 6.40
N GLY A 226 21.02 -6.09 6.70
CA GLY A 226 20.29 -6.37 7.95
C GLY A 226 18.96 -7.12 7.77
N ASP A 227 18.56 -7.91 8.77
CA ASP A 227 17.28 -8.64 8.81
C ASP A 227 16.10 -7.67 9.03
N LEU A 228 15.64 -6.99 7.97
CA LEU A 228 14.57 -5.99 8.06
C LEU A 228 13.28 -6.59 8.65
N ALA A 229 12.79 -5.97 9.72
CA ALA A 229 11.56 -6.36 10.40
C ALA A 229 10.34 -5.73 9.73
N VAL A 230 9.26 -6.50 9.60
CA VAL A 230 7.95 -5.97 9.22
C VAL A 230 7.26 -5.47 10.46
N ASN A 231 6.95 -4.18 10.49
CA ASN A 231 6.25 -3.53 11.59
C ASN A 231 5.01 -2.77 11.10
N GLY A 232 4.16 -2.36 12.02
CA GLY A 232 2.96 -1.61 11.67
C GLY A 232 2.37 -0.81 12.81
N TYR A 233 1.84 0.37 12.48
CA TYR A 233 1.07 1.19 13.41
C TYR A 233 -0.38 0.72 13.42
N LEU A 234 -0.76 0.03 14.49
CA LEU A 234 -2.08 -0.59 14.65
C LEU A 234 -3.13 0.39 15.22
N PRO A 235 -4.43 0.22 14.89
CA PRO A 235 -5.49 1.04 15.46
C PRO A 235 -5.73 0.67 16.93
N LEU A 236 -5.77 1.66 17.82
CA LEU A 236 -6.12 1.49 19.23
C LEU A 236 -7.62 1.15 19.39
N GLN A 237 -7.99 0.35 20.40
CA GLN A 237 -9.39 -0.01 20.68
C GLN A 237 -10.30 1.21 20.85
N GLU A 238 -9.82 2.27 21.53
CA GLU A 238 -10.57 3.53 21.64
C GLU A 238 -10.87 4.13 20.26
N SER A 239 -9.86 4.29 19.40
CA SER A 239 -10.06 4.79 18.03
C SER A 239 -10.97 3.87 17.21
N TRP A 240 -10.90 2.55 17.45
CA TRP A 240 -11.72 1.56 16.79
C TRP A 240 -13.20 1.72 17.12
N GLU A 241 -13.52 1.97 18.39
CA GLU A 241 -14.89 2.12 18.89
C GLU A 241 -15.47 3.53 18.68
N LYS A 242 -14.66 4.59 18.89
CA LYS A 242 -15.13 5.98 18.87
C LYS A 242 -15.10 6.64 17.49
N SER A 243 -14.04 6.44 16.70
CA SER A 243 -13.88 7.07 15.37
C SER A 243 -14.06 6.11 14.21
N GLY A 244 -14.11 4.79 14.47
CA GLY A 244 -14.21 3.79 13.41
C GLY A 244 -12.90 3.54 12.68
N HIS A 245 -11.75 3.88 13.28
CA HIS A 245 -10.44 3.66 12.69
C HIS A 245 -10.15 2.15 12.55
N ARG A 246 -9.79 1.69 11.34
CA ARG A 246 -9.49 0.29 11.00
C ARG A 246 -8.14 0.15 10.28
N GLY A 247 -7.44 1.26 10.11
CA GLY A 247 -6.22 1.38 9.33
C GLY A 247 -5.00 0.88 10.07
N VAL A 248 -4.17 0.13 9.35
CA VAL A 248 -2.79 -0.16 9.73
C VAL A 248 -1.89 0.50 8.69
N VAL A 249 -0.92 1.29 9.15
CA VAL A 249 0.24 1.66 8.33
C VAL A 249 1.27 0.55 8.50
N CYS A 250 1.70 -0.06 7.41
CA CYS A 250 2.74 -1.08 7.41
C CYS A 250 4.06 -0.46 6.97
N PHE A 251 5.15 -0.85 7.61
CA PHE A 251 6.50 -0.35 7.33
C PHE A 251 7.54 -1.47 7.49
N LEU A 252 8.68 -1.27 6.84
CA LEU A 252 9.89 -2.07 7.07
C LEU A 252 10.83 -1.26 7.95
N GLU A 253 11.46 -1.90 8.91
CA GLU A 253 12.33 -1.28 9.91
C GLU A 253 13.61 -2.09 10.11
N SER A 254 14.75 -1.39 10.24
CA SER A 254 16.01 -2.01 10.60
C SER A 254 15.98 -2.52 12.04
N PRO A 255 16.41 -3.76 12.31
CA PRO A 255 16.56 -4.26 13.69
C PRO A 255 17.77 -3.62 14.40
N GLU A 256 18.65 -2.95 13.65
CA GLU A 256 19.78 -2.19 14.19
C GLU A 256 19.30 -0.77 14.53
N ALA A 257 19.30 -0.44 15.84
CA ALA A 257 18.74 0.80 16.39
C ALA A 257 19.62 2.05 16.15
N ASP A 258 20.25 2.18 14.97
CA ASP A 258 21.25 3.20 14.67
C ASP A 258 21.09 3.90 13.31
N ASP A 259 19.84 4.03 12.82
CA ASP A 259 19.49 4.72 11.57
C ASP A 259 20.17 4.09 10.31
N SER A 260 20.30 2.75 10.26
CA SER A 260 21.16 2.09 9.26
C SER A 260 20.72 2.23 7.79
N LEU A 261 19.45 2.56 7.50
CA LEU A 261 18.98 2.76 6.13
C LEU A 261 19.44 4.12 5.58
N THR A 262 20.10 4.11 4.42
CA THR A 262 20.65 5.32 3.77
C THR A 262 20.10 5.56 2.35
N SER A 263 19.10 4.76 1.95
CA SER A 263 18.36 4.88 0.70
C SER A 263 17.00 4.19 0.87
N GLY A 264 16.00 4.60 0.08
CA GLY A 264 14.67 3.99 0.16
C GLY A 264 14.62 2.53 -0.33
N LEU A 265 13.85 1.71 0.37
CA LEU A 265 13.69 0.26 0.20
C LEU A 265 12.90 -0.14 -1.06
N ARG A 266 12.04 0.75 -1.59
CA ARG A 266 11.34 0.52 -2.87
C ARG A 266 12.30 0.11 -4.00
N GLY A 267 13.49 0.73 -4.02
CA GLY A 267 14.51 0.54 -5.05
C GLY A 267 14.24 1.34 -6.33
N ASP A 268 15.31 1.75 -7.02
CA ASP A 268 15.24 2.49 -8.30
C ASP A 268 15.24 1.53 -9.50
N PRO A 269 14.19 1.50 -10.34
CA PRO A 269 14.18 0.66 -11.54
C PRO A 269 15.24 1.03 -12.59
N ALA A 270 15.75 2.26 -12.59
CA ALA A 270 16.84 2.68 -13.47
C ALA A 270 18.20 2.09 -13.06
N SER A 271 18.33 1.57 -11.82
CA SER A 271 19.53 0.85 -11.37
C SER A 271 19.67 -0.56 -11.99
N TYR A 272 18.59 -1.09 -12.59
CA TYR A 272 18.56 -2.40 -13.21
C TYR A 272 18.53 -2.32 -14.74
N ASN A 273 19.09 -3.33 -15.41
CA ASN A 273 18.99 -3.49 -16.86
C ASN A 273 17.65 -4.13 -17.28
N GLN A 274 17.37 -4.18 -18.60
CA GLN A 274 16.09 -4.69 -19.11
C GLN A 274 15.83 -6.17 -18.76
N THR A 275 16.86 -7.02 -18.78
CA THR A 275 16.75 -8.44 -18.42
C THR A 275 16.49 -8.61 -16.93
N GLN A 276 17.18 -7.82 -16.09
CA GLN A 276 16.96 -7.80 -14.64
C GLN A 276 15.54 -7.37 -14.28
N ARG A 277 15.06 -6.23 -14.83
CA ARG A 277 13.67 -5.80 -14.58
C ARG A 277 12.61 -6.75 -15.13
N ARG A 278 12.91 -7.50 -16.19
CA ARG A 278 12.01 -8.56 -16.67
C ARG A 278 11.95 -9.72 -15.68
N TYR A 279 13.09 -10.10 -15.10
CA TYR A 279 13.14 -11.16 -14.11
C TYR A 279 12.39 -10.79 -12.81
N LEU A 280 12.66 -9.61 -12.25
CA LEU A 280 12.02 -9.16 -11.00
C LEU A 280 10.49 -9.07 -11.13
N ARG A 281 9.97 -8.65 -12.29
CA ARG A 281 8.52 -8.69 -12.59
C ARG A 281 7.96 -10.10 -12.70
N LEU A 282 8.75 -11.02 -13.27
CA LEU A 282 8.38 -12.43 -13.45
C LEU A 282 8.32 -13.16 -12.10
N THR A 283 9.17 -12.80 -11.12
CA THR A 283 9.21 -13.45 -9.80
C THR A 283 8.24 -12.85 -8.78
N GLN A 284 7.73 -11.63 -9.00
CA GLN A 284 6.88 -10.91 -8.04
C GLN A 284 5.68 -11.73 -7.52
N GLY A 285 5.05 -12.56 -8.36
CA GLY A 285 3.94 -13.45 -7.96
C GLY A 285 4.36 -14.49 -6.91
N MET A 286 5.44 -15.22 -7.20
CA MET A 286 6.09 -16.17 -6.29
C MET A 286 6.48 -15.48 -4.97
N GLU A 287 7.23 -14.37 -5.02
CA GLU A 287 7.67 -13.65 -3.82
C GLU A 287 6.48 -13.19 -2.95
N THR A 288 5.40 -12.70 -3.59
CA THR A 288 4.16 -12.31 -2.89
C THR A 288 3.45 -13.52 -2.27
N ALA A 289 3.52 -14.70 -2.89
CA ALA A 289 2.93 -15.91 -2.35
C ALA A 289 3.73 -16.43 -1.15
N VAL A 290 5.06 -16.48 -1.26
CA VAL A 290 6.00 -16.93 -0.21
C VAL A 290 5.86 -16.08 1.05
N LEU A 291 5.90 -14.75 0.90
CA LEU A 291 5.74 -13.82 2.03
C LEU A 291 4.32 -13.87 2.63
N SER A 292 3.31 -14.34 1.89
CA SER A 292 1.94 -14.47 2.39
C SER A 292 1.66 -15.72 3.25
N TYR A 293 2.68 -16.30 3.92
CA TYR A 293 2.51 -17.44 4.82
C TYR A 293 1.42 -17.16 5.88
N PRO A 294 0.51 -18.11 6.18
CA PRO A 294 -0.60 -17.84 7.09
C PRO A 294 -0.18 -17.79 8.55
N TYR A 295 -0.23 -16.59 9.17
CA TYR A 295 0.07 -16.39 10.60
C TYR A 295 -0.76 -17.29 11.54
N ASN A 296 -1.99 -17.61 11.15
CA ASN A 296 -2.76 -18.66 11.80
C ASN A 296 -2.68 -19.96 11.00
N GLU A 297 -1.83 -20.86 11.48
CA GLU A 297 -1.50 -22.17 10.90
C GLU A 297 -2.65 -23.20 10.96
N SER A 298 -3.90 -22.74 10.81
CA SER A 298 -5.03 -23.64 10.61
C SER A 298 -4.73 -24.52 9.37
N PRO A 299 -4.81 -25.86 9.47
CA PRO A 299 -4.42 -26.73 8.36
C PRO A 299 -5.18 -26.47 7.04
N ALA A 300 -6.33 -25.80 7.06
CA ALA A 300 -7.00 -25.35 5.85
C ALA A 300 -6.23 -24.20 5.15
N ARG A 301 -5.84 -23.15 5.89
CA ARG A 301 -5.12 -22.00 5.32
C ARG A 301 -3.71 -22.35 4.83
N VAL A 302 -3.00 -23.25 5.52
CA VAL A 302 -1.69 -23.73 5.07
C VAL A 302 -1.81 -24.50 3.75
N ARG A 303 -2.90 -25.27 3.55
CA ARG A 303 -3.18 -25.92 2.26
C ARG A 303 -3.54 -24.93 1.16
N ASP A 304 -4.40 -23.95 1.47
CA ASP A 304 -4.77 -22.89 0.52
C ASP A 304 -3.54 -22.07 0.08
N TRP A 305 -2.62 -21.79 1.00
CA TRP A 305 -1.33 -21.14 0.74
C TRP A 305 -0.40 -22.04 -0.10
N ALA A 306 -0.27 -23.32 0.25
CA ALA A 306 0.51 -24.28 -0.53
C ALA A 306 0.01 -24.44 -1.98
N ASP A 307 -1.31 -24.46 -2.19
CA ASP A 307 -1.91 -24.51 -3.54
C ASP A 307 -1.54 -23.25 -4.34
N ARG A 308 -1.54 -22.07 -3.70
CA ARG A 308 -1.07 -20.82 -4.30
C ARG A 308 0.42 -20.86 -4.66
N ILE A 309 1.30 -21.34 -3.77
CA ILE A 309 2.73 -21.47 -4.08
C ILE A 309 2.93 -22.39 -5.29
N ALA A 310 2.18 -23.49 -5.38
CA ALA A 310 2.24 -24.39 -6.51
C ALA A 310 1.85 -23.72 -7.83
N ASP A 311 0.75 -22.96 -7.86
CA ASP A 311 0.29 -22.27 -9.06
C ASP A 311 1.27 -21.16 -9.49
N GLU A 312 1.82 -20.38 -8.55
CA GLU A 312 2.80 -19.31 -8.85
C GLU A 312 4.14 -19.91 -9.33
N ALA A 313 4.54 -21.08 -8.82
CA ALA A 313 5.71 -21.83 -9.31
C ALA A 313 5.54 -22.30 -10.76
N GLU A 314 4.36 -22.82 -11.14
CA GLU A 314 4.08 -23.18 -12.54
C GLU A 314 4.06 -21.95 -13.45
N ASP A 315 3.41 -20.85 -13.04
CA ASP A 315 3.37 -19.62 -13.83
C ASP A 315 4.78 -19.01 -13.97
N GLN A 316 5.64 -19.09 -12.94
CA GLN A 316 7.06 -18.72 -13.03
C GLN A 316 7.80 -19.61 -14.04
N ALA A 317 7.65 -20.94 -13.96
CA ALA A 317 8.29 -21.90 -14.86
C ALA A 317 7.85 -21.72 -16.33
N VAL A 318 6.57 -21.45 -16.59
CA VAL A 318 6.04 -21.14 -17.92
C VAL A 318 6.65 -19.85 -18.46
N GLN A 319 6.71 -18.78 -17.65
CA GLN A 319 7.27 -17.50 -18.07
C GLN A 319 8.79 -17.56 -18.32
N LEU A 320 9.55 -18.30 -17.49
CA LEU A 320 10.99 -18.51 -17.65
C LEU A 320 11.32 -19.17 -19.00
N ARG A 321 10.55 -20.20 -19.38
CA ARG A 321 10.65 -20.91 -20.68
C ARG A 321 10.16 -20.07 -21.86
N GLY A 322 9.12 -19.27 -21.66
CA GLY A 322 8.56 -18.37 -22.68
C GLY A 322 9.45 -17.14 -22.97
N THR A 323 10.34 -16.80 -22.03
CA THR A 323 11.22 -15.63 -22.14
C THR A 323 12.49 -15.94 -22.95
N VAL A 324 12.84 -15.02 -23.84
CA VAL A 324 14.14 -14.98 -24.51
C VAL A 324 15.11 -14.14 -23.67
N TRP A 325 16.24 -14.75 -23.29
CA TRP A 325 17.25 -14.14 -22.43
C TRP A 325 18.48 -13.68 -23.23
N ASP A 326 19.14 -12.62 -22.76
CA ASP A 326 20.19 -11.91 -23.53
C ASP A 326 21.47 -12.73 -23.78
N SER A 327 21.67 -13.86 -23.11
CA SER A 327 22.82 -14.74 -23.32
C SER A 327 22.42 -16.22 -23.35
N PRO A 328 23.19 -17.10 -24.04
CA PRO A 328 22.96 -18.54 -23.99
C PRO A 328 23.11 -19.15 -22.58
N GLY A 329 23.92 -18.53 -21.72
CA GLY A 329 24.08 -18.95 -20.32
C GLY A 329 22.83 -18.65 -19.50
N ALA A 330 22.30 -17.43 -19.61
CA ALA A 330 21.03 -17.06 -18.99
C ALA A 330 19.87 -17.89 -19.54
N GLN A 331 19.81 -18.13 -20.86
CA GLN A 331 18.77 -19.00 -21.43
C GLN A 331 18.84 -20.43 -20.89
N ALA A 332 20.04 -20.98 -20.63
CA ALA A 332 20.20 -22.30 -20.03
C ALA A 332 19.80 -22.30 -18.54
N GLY A 333 20.26 -21.32 -17.76
CA GLY A 333 19.91 -21.20 -16.34
C GLY A 333 18.41 -20.99 -16.11
N ALA A 334 17.75 -20.17 -16.92
CA ALA A 334 16.30 -19.98 -16.85
C ALA A 334 15.52 -21.26 -17.15
N LEU A 335 16.01 -22.13 -18.02
CA LEU A 335 15.39 -23.44 -18.28
C LEU A 335 15.61 -24.41 -17.11
N GLN A 336 16.79 -24.39 -16.47
CA GLN A 336 17.07 -25.20 -15.27
C GLN A 336 16.19 -24.76 -14.09
N LEU A 337 16.09 -23.45 -13.85
CA LEU A 337 15.20 -22.89 -12.84
C LEU A 337 13.73 -23.22 -13.13
N ALA A 338 13.29 -23.17 -14.40
CA ALA A 338 11.93 -23.57 -14.75
C ALA A 338 11.65 -25.06 -14.49
N ASP A 339 12.61 -25.94 -14.76
CA ASP A 339 12.48 -27.37 -14.46
C ASP A 339 12.44 -27.63 -12.94
N ALA A 340 13.14 -26.82 -12.13
CA ALA A 340 13.06 -26.89 -10.66
C ALA A 340 11.74 -26.32 -10.11
N ARG A 341 11.25 -25.21 -10.66
CA ARG A 341 9.94 -24.62 -10.29
C ARG A 341 8.77 -25.56 -10.65
N ASP A 342 8.84 -26.35 -11.74
CA ASP A 342 7.88 -27.44 -12.00
C ASP A 342 7.91 -28.53 -10.90
N ALA A 343 9.10 -28.92 -10.44
CA ALA A 343 9.28 -29.97 -9.43
C ALA A 343 8.79 -29.50 -8.04
N GLU A 344 9.09 -28.25 -7.70
CA GLU A 344 8.56 -27.55 -6.54
C GLU A 344 7.03 -27.40 -6.61
N ALA A 345 6.46 -27.00 -7.75
CA ALA A 345 5.01 -26.91 -7.92
C ALA A 345 4.32 -28.26 -7.64
N ALA A 346 4.88 -29.35 -8.20
CA ALA A 346 4.40 -30.69 -7.93
C ALA A 346 4.47 -31.03 -6.43
N ARG A 347 5.53 -30.61 -5.73
CA ARG A 347 5.69 -30.82 -4.29
C ARG A 347 4.66 -30.03 -3.47
N TRP A 348 4.46 -28.75 -3.76
CA TRP A 348 3.48 -27.92 -3.04
C TRP A 348 2.04 -28.39 -3.25
N ARG A 349 1.70 -28.98 -4.40
CA ARG A 349 0.41 -29.68 -4.57
C ARG A 349 0.26 -30.90 -3.68
N GLU A 350 1.35 -31.60 -3.34
CA GLU A 350 1.27 -32.65 -2.32
C GLU A 350 1.01 -32.05 -0.94
N VAL A 351 1.65 -30.94 -0.57
CA VAL A 351 1.38 -30.23 0.70
C VAL A 351 -0.10 -29.82 0.77
N ALA A 352 -0.62 -29.15 -0.27
CA ALA A 352 -2.02 -28.74 -0.38
C ALA A 352 -3.00 -29.93 -0.29
N ALA A 353 -2.63 -31.08 -0.86
CA ALA A 353 -3.42 -32.32 -0.85
C ALA A 353 -3.22 -33.20 0.41
N ALA A 354 -2.62 -32.70 1.49
CA ALA A 354 -2.46 -33.45 2.74
C ALA A 354 -3.83 -33.79 3.37
N PRO A 355 -4.19 -35.06 3.62
CA PRO A 355 -5.52 -35.44 4.11
C PRO A 355 -5.78 -35.08 5.59
N ASP A 356 -4.72 -34.92 6.38
CA ASP A 356 -4.75 -34.64 7.81
C ASP A 356 -3.56 -33.74 8.20
N GLU A 357 -3.51 -33.35 9.48
CA GLU A 357 -2.53 -32.41 10.05
C GLU A 357 -1.13 -33.03 10.12
N THR A 358 -0.99 -34.27 10.58
CA THR A 358 0.31 -34.98 10.61
C THR A 358 0.89 -35.16 9.22
N THR A 359 0.08 -35.51 8.21
CA THR A 359 0.57 -35.59 6.81
C THR A 359 0.91 -34.21 6.24
N LEU A 360 0.31 -33.12 6.75
CA LEU A 360 0.65 -31.76 6.34
C LEU A 360 2.00 -31.35 6.92
N GLU A 361 2.21 -31.56 8.22
CA GLU A 361 3.48 -31.35 8.92
C GLU A 361 4.62 -32.14 8.25
N GLU A 362 4.47 -33.46 8.07
CA GLU A 362 5.45 -34.32 7.40
C GLU A 362 5.78 -33.86 5.97
N ARG A 363 4.85 -33.20 5.26
CA ARG A 363 5.08 -32.69 3.90
C ARG A 363 5.74 -31.32 3.89
N MET A 364 5.41 -30.46 4.85
CA MET A 364 6.03 -29.15 5.08
C MET A 364 7.50 -29.25 5.51
N GLU A 365 7.85 -30.28 6.31
CA GLU A 365 9.23 -30.51 6.76
C GLU A 365 10.22 -30.90 5.65
N ASP A 366 9.73 -31.41 4.52
CA ASP A 366 10.56 -31.84 3.38
C ASP A 366 10.64 -30.72 2.32
N SER A 367 11.67 -29.90 2.52
CA SER A 367 12.05 -28.70 1.79
C SER A 367 12.89 -28.96 0.53
N ALA A 368 13.18 -30.21 0.14
CA ALA A 368 14.23 -30.50 -0.82
C ALA A 368 14.03 -29.83 -2.20
N ALA A 369 12.79 -29.80 -2.71
CA ALA A 369 12.47 -29.15 -3.99
C ALA A 369 12.53 -27.61 -3.90
N TRP A 370 12.16 -27.05 -2.75
CA TRP A 370 12.24 -25.61 -2.45
C TRP A 370 13.71 -25.16 -2.36
N GLU A 371 14.56 -25.93 -1.67
CA GLU A 371 16.01 -25.67 -1.57
C GLU A 371 16.71 -25.76 -2.94
N GLU A 372 16.34 -26.73 -3.79
CA GLU A 372 16.87 -26.84 -5.16
C GLU A 372 16.43 -25.65 -6.04
N ALA A 373 15.17 -25.24 -5.94
CA ALA A 373 14.65 -24.08 -6.68
C ALA A 373 15.30 -22.76 -6.23
N LEU A 374 15.47 -22.53 -4.92
CA LEU A 374 16.19 -21.36 -4.39
C LEU A 374 17.67 -21.34 -4.79
N ALA A 375 18.35 -22.48 -4.78
CA ALA A 375 19.75 -22.56 -5.20
C ALA A 375 19.91 -22.21 -6.69
N LEU A 376 19.05 -22.76 -7.56
CA LEU A 376 19.04 -22.45 -8.99
C LEU A 376 18.57 -21.02 -9.29
N GLU A 377 17.73 -20.44 -8.43
CA GLU A 377 17.40 -19.02 -8.51
C GLU A 377 18.61 -18.15 -8.20
N ALA A 378 19.35 -18.44 -7.12
CA ALA A 378 20.58 -17.71 -6.80
C ALA A 378 21.60 -17.79 -7.97
N GLU A 379 21.83 -18.99 -8.53
CA GLU A 379 22.69 -19.17 -9.72
C GLU A 379 22.18 -18.36 -10.92
N PHE A 380 20.86 -18.34 -11.16
CA PHE A 380 20.29 -17.58 -12.28
C PHE A 380 20.39 -16.05 -12.07
N ARG A 381 20.16 -15.58 -10.84
CA ARG A 381 20.31 -14.17 -10.44
C ARG A 381 21.76 -13.72 -10.67
N GLU A 382 22.75 -14.50 -10.27
CA GLU A 382 24.16 -14.23 -10.57
C GLU A 382 24.44 -14.14 -12.09
N LEU A 383 23.89 -15.07 -12.88
CA LEU A 383 24.06 -15.09 -14.34
C LEU A 383 23.49 -13.84 -15.05
N ILE A 384 22.48 -13.19 -14.47
CA ILE A 384 21.91 -11.92 -14.96
C ILE A 384 22.39 -10.69 -14.18
N GLY A 385 23.32 -10.87 -13.23
CA GLY A 385 23.94 -9.79 -12.45
C GLY A 385 23.04 -9.14 -11.40
N LEU A 386 22.03 -9.86 -10.91
CA LEU A 386 21.28 -9.50 -9.70
C LEU A 386 22.04 -9.94 -8.44
N PRO A 387 21.79 -9.31 -7.28
CA PRO A 387 22.37 -9.74 -6.01
C PRO A 387 21.77 -11.07 -5.53
N THR A 388 22.54 -11.76 -4.69
CA THR A 388 22.19 -12.97 -3.94
C THR A 388 22.50 -12.75 -2.45
N TRP A 389 21.97 -13.63 -1.59
CA TRP A 389 22.25 -13.66 -0.15
C TRP A 389 23.55 -14.42 0.19
#